data_AF-A0A1V6BRC5-F1
#
_entry.id   AF-A0A1V6BRC5-F1
#
_cell.length_a   1.000
_cell.length_b   1.000
_cell.length_c   1.000
_cell.angle_alpha   90.00
_cell.angle_beta   90.00
_cell.angle_gamma   90.00
#
_symmetry.space_group_name_H-M   'P 1'
#
loop_
_entity.id
_entity.type
_entity.pdbx_description
1 polymer ?
#
loop_
_entity_poly.entity_id
_entity_poly.type
_entity_poly.pdbx_seq_one_letter_code
_entity_poly.pdbx_strand_id
1 'polypeptide(L)'
;MRIKFCVLENDDKSFEYARDCLNLLENREKNMIGFDNRIQKREIESHISRKGIDYNNFEDRNSETIFWINQYACDFRSYLNTLKVAAGLLHYKGIKSDSLTKEEFKHCCDAVNNLKDFLVENVF
;
A
#
# COMPACT_ATOMS: atom_id res chain seq x y z
N MET A 1 -17.88 -4.81 -4.27
CA MET A 1 -16.74 -4.09 -3.66
C MET A 1 -16.39 -2.95 -4.60
N ARG A 2 -16.52 -1.69 -4.17
CA ARG A 2 -16.23 -0.54 -5.04
C ARG A 2 -14.75 -0.18 -4.84
N ILE A 3 -13.95 -0.37 -5.89
CA ILE A 3 -12.59 0.15 -5.94
C ILE A 3 -12.72 1.68 -5.86
N LYS A 4 -11.91 2.33 -5.02
CA LYS A 4 -11.95 3.78 -4.84
C LYS A 4 -10.54 4.36 -4.80
N PHE A 5 -10.40 5.61 -5.21
CA PHE A 5 -9.18 6.36 -5.00
C PHE A 5 -9.00 6.64 -3.50
N CYS A 6 -7.81 6.40 -2.98
CA CYS A 6 -7.41 6.81 -1.63
C CYS A 6 -6.29 7.84 -1.71
N VAL A 7 -6.36 8.88 -0.90
CA VAL A 7 -5.28 9.88 -0.80
C VAL A 7 -4.01 9.19 -0.30
N LEU A 8 -2.90 9.45 -0.97
CA LEU A 8 -1.59 8.96 -0.54
C LEU A 8 -1.03 9.85 0.56
N GLU A 9 -0.64 9.21 1.66
CA GLU A 9 0.09 9.81 2.76
C GLU A 9 1.60 9.83 2.44
N ASN A 10 2.30 10.86 2.93
CA ASN A 10 3.75 11.01 2.71
C ASN A 10 4.57 10.56 3.94
N ASP A 11 4.07 9.56 4.66
CA ASP A 11 4.71 9.00 5.85
C ASP A 11 5.74 7.91 5.49
N ASP A 12 6.51 7.49 6.50
CA ASP A 12 7.59 6.51 6.34
C ASP A 12 7.08 5.15 5.85
N LYS A 13 5.89 4.77 6.30
CA LYS A 13 5.27 3.49 5.94
C LYS A 13 4.83 3.47 4.48
N SER A 14 4.17 4.53 4.03
CA SER A 14 3.76 4.72 2.64
C SER A 14 4.98 4.76 1.72
N PHE A 15 6.05 5.43 2.16
CA PHE A 15 7.32 5.45 1.46
C PHE A 15 7.92 4.04 1.29
N GLU A 16 7.92 3.23 2.35
CA GLU A 16 8.39 1.84 2.29
C GLU A 16 7.55 0.99 1.33
N TYR A 17 6.23 1.18 1.32
CA TYR A 17 5.34 0.44 0.41
C TYR A 17 5.56 0.81 -1.05
N ALA A 18 5.76 2.10 -1.33
CA ALA A 18 6.09 2.57 -2.67
C ALA A 18 7.44 2.02 -3.13
N ARG A 19 8.45 2.01 -2.25
CA ARG A 19 9.76 1.41 -2.52
C ARG A 19 9.67 -0.09 -2.82
N ASP A 20 8.94 -0.84 -2.00
CA ASP A 20 8.71 -2.29 -2.20
C ASP A 20 7.99 -2.56 -3.53
N CYS A 21 7.00 -1.74 -3.88
CA CYS A 21 6.29 -1.84 -5.16
C CYS A 21 7.20 -1.51 -6.35
N LEU A 22 8.04 -0.48 -6.21
CA LEU A 22 8.99 -0.06 -7.26
C LEU A 22 10.03 -1.15 -7.53
N ASN A 23 10.57 -1.79 -6.48
CA ASN A 23 11.48 -2.92 -6.60
C ASN A 23 10.82 -4.11 -7.33
N LEU A 24 9.52 -4.37 -7.11
CA LEU A 24 8.80 -5.41 -7.85
C LEU A 24 8.66 -5.10 -9.33
N LEU A 25 8.37 -3.84 -9.68
CA LEU A 25 8.29 -3.38 -11.07
C LEU A 25 9.65 -3.52 -11.78
N GLU A 26 10.75 -3.19 -11.10
CA GLU A 26 12.11 -3.33 -11.62
C GLU A 26 12.48 -4.77 -11.93
N ASN A 27 12.16 -5.69 -11.02
CA ASN A 27 12.42 -7.12 -11.18
C ASN A 27 11.43 -7.81 -12.14
N ARG A 28 10.48 -7.06 -12.70
CA ARG A 28 9.41 -7.56 -13.59
C ARG A 28 8.62 -8.72 -12.96
N GLU A 29 8.51 -8.72 -11.64
CA GLU A 29 7.69 -9.70 -10.95
C GLU A 29 6.22 -9.46 -11.27
N LYS A 30 5.54 -10.47 -11.82
CA LYS A 30 4.15 -10.35 -12.26
C LYS A 30 3.14 -10.53 -11.14
N ASN A 31 3.57 -10.95 -9.94
CA ASN A 31 2.65 -11.32 -8.86
C ASN A 31 2.29 -10.14 -7.96
N MET A 32 1.51 -9.20 -8.48
CA MET A 32 0.98 -8.05 -7.73
C MET A 32 0.01 -8.48 -6.61
N ILE A 33 -0.60 -9.66 -6.72
CA ILE A 33 -1.43 -10.23 -5.64
C ILE A 33 -0.54 -10.60 -4.44
N GLY A 34 0.65 -11.16 -4.69
CA GLY A 34 1.64 -11.47 -3.67
C GLY A 34 2.15 -10.22 -2.94
N PHE A 35 2.35 -9.12 -3.66
CA PHE A 35 2.66 -7.81 -3.06
C PHE A 35 1.58 -7.39 -2.07
N ASP A 36 0.34 -7.31 -2.53
CA ASP A 36 -0.76 -6.83 -1.69
C ASP A 36 -0.94 -7.69 -0.44
N ASN A 37 -0.89 -9.01 -0.61
CA ASN A 37 -1.08 -9.94 0.51
C ASN A 37 0.07 -9.82 1.53
N ARG A 38 1.30 -9.57 1.08
CA ARG A 38 2.46 -9.35 1.95
C ARG A 38 2.30 -8.07 2.76
N ILE A 39 1.93 -6.96 2.11
CA ILE A 39 1.74 -5.68 2.80
C ILE A 39 0.54 -5.73 3.75
N GLN A 40 -0.57 -6.34 3.33
CA GLN A 40 -1.74 -6.55 4.19
C GLN A 40 -1.41 -7.41 5.41
N LYS A 41 -0.60 -8.48 5.25
CA LYS A 41 -0.14 -9.29 6.38
C LYS A 41 0.66 -8.44 7.38
N ARG A 42 1.59 -7.58 6.92
CA ARG A 42 2.36 -6.68 7.79
C ARG A 42 1.45 -5.73 8.57
N GLU A 43 0.41 -5.17 7.94
CA GLU A 43 -0.54 -4.30 8.64
C GLU A 43 -1.34 -5.04 9.72
N ILE A 44 -1.82 -6.25 9.42
CA ILE A 44 -2.53 -7.08 10.40
C ILE A 44 -1.61 -7.41 11.58
N GLU A 45 -0.37 -7.80 11.33
CA GLU A 45 0.61 -8.10 12.39
C GLU A 45 0.93 -6.86 13.24
N SER A 46 1.10 -5.69 12.61
CA SER A 46 1.31 -4.42 13.32
C SER A 46 0.10 -4.05 14.17
N HIS A 47 -1.11 -4.25 13.67
CA HIS A 47 -2.36 -4.02 14.39
C HIS A 47 -2.49 -4.92 15.63
N ILE A 48 -2.29 -6.23 15.47
CA ILE A 48 -2.31 -7.21 16.57
C ILE A 48 -1.28 -6.85 17.63
N SER A 49 -0.07 -6.48 17.22
CA SER A 49 0.99 -6.07 18.14
C SER A 49 0.62 -4.81 18.94
N ARG A 50 0.04 -3.79 18.30
CA ARG A 50 -0.43 -2.56 18.97
C ARG A 50 -1.57 -2.80 19.96
N LYS A 51 -2.39 -3.83 19.72
CA LYS A 51 -3.44 -4.26 20.65
C LYS A 51 -2.91 -5.03 21.85
N GLY A 52 -1.62 -5.40 21.85
CA GLY A 52 -1.00 -6.15 22.94
C GLY A 52 -1.47 -7.61 23.02
N ILE A 53 -1.98 -8.16 21.92
CA ILE A 53 -2.43 -9.56 21.86
C ILE A 53 -1.19 -10.48 21.85
N ASP A 54 -1.17 -11.47 22.73
CA ASP A 54 -0.10 -12.47 22.79
C ASP A 54 0.00 -13.24 21.46
N TYR A 55 1.21 -13.33 20.92
CA TYR A 55 1.51 -14.09 19.72
C TYR A 55 1.06 -15.56 19.81
N ASN A 56 1.13 -16.15 21.01
CA ASN A 56 0.77 -17.53 21.27
C ASN A 56 -0.73 -17.76 21.46
N ASN A 57 -1.52 -16.70 21.67
CA ASN A 57 -2.97 -16.81 21.77
C ASN A 57 -3.59 -16.83 20.37
N PHE A 58 -3.73 -18.03 19.81
CA PHE A 58 -4.26 -18.23 18.46
C PHE A 58 -5.70 -17.73 18.29
N GLU A 59 -6.56 -17.92 19.30
CA GLU A 59 -7.99 -17.57 19.22
C GLU A 59 -8.20 -16.06 19.12
N ASP A 60 -7.54 -15.29 20.00
CA ASP A 60 -7.60 -13.83 19.99
C ASP A 60 -7.00 -13.27 18.69
N ARG A 61 -5.87 -13.81 18.24
CA ARG A 61 -5.22 -13.39 17.00
C ARG A 61 -6.10 -13.65 15.79
N ASN A 62 -6.74 -14.82 15.71
CA ASN A 62 -7.61 -15.17 14.59
C ASN A 62 -8.86 -14.28 14.58
N SER A 63 -9.47 -14.05 15.74
CA SER A 63 -10.63 -13.17 15.89
C SER A 63 -10.30 -11.73 15.49
N GLU A 64 -9.17 -11.20 15.94
CA GLU A 64 -8.73 -9.84 15.60
C GLU A 64 -8.31 -9.72 14.12
N THR A 65 -7.74 -10.77 13.54
CA THR A 65 -7.43 -10.82 12.10
C THR A 65 -8.70 -10.73 11.27
N ILE A 66 -9.72 -11.52 11.61
CA ILE A 66 -11.03 -11.49 10.93
C ILE A 66 -11.69 -10.12 11.09
N PHE A 67 -11.65 -9.55 12.30
CA PHE A 67 -12.11 -8.19 12.56
C PHE A 67 -11.41 -7.18 11.64
N TRP A 68 -10.08 -7.18 11.61
CA TRP A 68 -9.30 -6.25 10.79
C TRP A 68 -9.65 -6.40 9.30
N ILE A 69 -9.77 -7.63 8.81
CA ILE A 69 -10.13 -7.89 7.41
C ILE A 69 -11.51 -7.30 7.08
N ASN A 70 -12.50 -7.57 7.93
CA ASN A 70 -13.86 -7.10 7.71
C ASN A 70 -13.97 -5.57 7.80
N GLN A 71 -13.16 -4.93 8.63
CA GLN A 71 -13.19 -3.47 8.79
C GLN A 71 -12.35 -2.72 7.77
N TYR A 72 -11.16 -3.20 7.43
CA TYR A 72 -10.13 -2.38 6.77
C TYR A 72 -9.66 -2.92 5.42
N ALA A 73 -9.79 -4.22 5.12
CA ALA A 73 -9.11 -4.81 3.96
C ALA A 73 -9.52 -4.20 2.62
N CYS A 74 -10.81 -3.86 2.44
CA CYS A 74 -11.31 -3.25 1.21
C CYS A 74 -10.68 -1.88 0.95
N ASP A 75 -10.69 -1.02 1.97
CA ASP A 75 -10.14 0.34 1.89
C ASP A 75 -8.62 0.30 1.77
N PHE A 76 -7.98 -0.63 2.48
CA PHE A 76 -6.54 -0.84 2.38
C PHE A 76 -6.12 -1.33 0.99
N ARG A 77 -6.90 -2.24 0.38
CA ARG A 77 -6.65 -2.69 -1.00
C ARG A 77 -6.79 -1.55 -2.00
N SER A 78 -7.80 -0.69 -1.80
CA SER A 78 -8.00 0.52 -2.61
C SER A 78 -6.83 1.49 -2.48
N TYR A 79 -6.31 1.68 -1.25
CA TYR A 79 -5.11 2.44 -1.00
C TYR A 79 -3.87 1.87 -1.72
N LEU A 80 -3.65 0.56 -1.64
CA LEU A 80 -2.55 -0.08 -2.37
C LEU A 80 -2.68 0.09 -3.89
N ASN A 81 -3.89 0.17 -4.43
CA ASN A 81 -4.08 0.46 -5.85
C ASN A 81 -3.65 1.88 -6.22
N THR A 82 -3.98 2.89 -5.42
CA THR A 82 -3.45 4.25 -5.65
C THR A 82 -1.92 4.30 -5.48
N LEU A 83 -1.37 3.57 -4.51
CA LEU A 83 0.08 3.50 -4.31
C LEU A 83 0.81 2.85 -5.50
N LYS A 84 0.21 1.84 -6.14
CA LYS A 84 0.74 1.25 -7.39
C LYS A 84 0.77 2.25 -8.54
N VAL A 85 -0.20 3.17 -8.64
CA VAL A 85 -0.17 4.25 -9.63
C VAL A 85 1.05 5.15 -9.40
N ALA A 86 1.32 5.54 -8.15
CA ALA A 86 2.51 6.32 -7.79
C ALA A 86 3.81 5.56 -8.10
N ALA A 87 3.90 4.27 -7.74
CA ALA A 87 5.06 3.44 -8.06
C ALA A 87 5.28 3.30 -9.57
N GLY A 88 4.20 3.16 -10.35
CA GLY A 88 4.25 3.14 -11.81
C GLY A 88 4.79 4.45 -12.39
N LEU A 89 4.39 5.60 -11.84
CA LEU A 89 4.89 6.91 -12.27
C LEU A 89 6.39 7.08 -11.95
N LEU A 90 6.83 6.65 -10.77
CA LEU A 90 8.25 6.64 -10.39
C LEU A 90 9.08 5.75 -11.32
N HIS A 91 8.56 4.55 -11.61
CA HIS A 91 9.20 3.62 -12.53
C HIS A 91 9.31 4.18 -13.95
N TYR A 92 8.26 4.83 -14.45
CA TYR A 92 8.25 5.50 -15.75
C TYR A 92 9.30 6.62 -15.82
N LYS A 93 9.50 7.36 -14.73
CA LYS A 93 10.54 8.39 -14.62
C LYS A 93 11.96 7.81 -14.50
N GLY A 94 12.12 6.49 -14.42
CA GLY A 94 13.41 5.83 -14.30
C GLY A 94 14.01 5.88 -12.89
N ILE A 95 13.24 6.29 -11.88
CA ILE A 95 13.68 6.28 -10.48
C ILE A 95 13.79 4.83 -10.02
N LYS A 96 14.87 4.52 -9.29
CA LYS A 96 15.13 3.18 -8.76
C LYS A 96 14.71 3.04 -7.30
N SER A 97 14.34 1.83 -6.90
CA SER A 97 13.90 1.53 -5.53
C SER A 97 14.97 1.79 -4.47
N ASP A 98 16.24 1.53 -4.79
CA ASP A 98 17.39 1.78 -3.92
C ASP A 98 17.80 3.26 -3.86
N SER A 99 17.46 4.05 -4.89
CA SER A 99 17.75 5.49 -4.97
C SER A 99 16.57 6.40 -4.65
N LEU A 100 15.35 5.86 -4.49
CA LEU A 100 14.14 6.62 -4.21
C LEU A 100 14.30 7.43 -2.92
N THR A 101 14.19 8.75 -3.04
CA THR A 101 14.25 9.68 -1.90
C THR A 101 12.86 10.00 -1.37
N LYS A 102 12.78 10.43 -0.10
CA LYS A 102 11.52 10.89 0.51
C LYS A 102 10.93 12.09 -0.22
N GLU A 103 11.78 12.97 -0.76
CA GLU A 103 11.34 14.15 -1.51
C GLU A 103 10.70 13.76 -2.85
N GLU A 104 11.33 12.85 -3.61
CA GLU A 104 10.73 12.32 -4.84
C GLU A 104 9.41 11.61 -4.58
N PHE A 105 9.35 10.80 -3.50
CA PHE A 105 8.13 10.13 -3.10
C PHE A 105 7.02 11.13 -2.75
N LYS A 106 7.34 12.17 -1.96
CA LYS A 106 6.40 13.23 -1.60
C LYS A 106 5.86 13.94 -2.85
N HIS A 107 6.74 14.37 -3.74
CA HIS A 107 6.32 15.01 -5.00
C HIS A 107 5.45 14.09 -5.87
N CYS A 108 5.73 12.78 -5.86
CA CYS A 108 4.90 11.80 -6.55
C CYS A 108 3.51 11.67 -5.90
N CYS A 109 3.43 11.61 -4.57
CA CYS A 109 2.16 11.59 -3.84
C CYS A 109 1.32 12.83 -4.14
N ASP A 110 1.93 14.01 -4.08
CA ASP A 110 1.25 15.28 -4.39
C ASP A 110 0.73 15.27 -5.84
N ALA A 111 1.53 14.81 -6.79
CA ALA A 111 1.11 14.70 -8.19
C ALA A 111 -0.07 13.72 -8.39
N VAL A 112 -0.03 12.53 -7.77
CA VAL A 112 -1.12 11.54 -7.86
C VAL A 112 -2.38 12.03 -7.16
N ASN A 113 -2.25 12.66 -6.00
CA ASN A 113 -3.36 13.25 -5.26
C ASN A 113 -4.03 14.40 -6.04
N ASN A 114 -3.26 15.20 -6.76
CA ASN A 114 -3.78 16.25 -7.64
C ASN A 114 -4.53 15.69 -8.87
N LEU A 115 -4.28 14.43 -9.24
CA LEU A 115 -5.00 13.73 -10.31
C LEU A 115 -6.25 12.99 -9.82
N LYS A 116 -6.65 13.17 -8.56
CA LYS A 116 -7.75 12.43 -7.92
C LYS A 116 -9.01 12.36 -8.79
N ASP A 117 -9.56 13.49 -9.21
CA ASP A 117 -10.85 13.52 -9.91
C ASP A 117 -10.76 12.77 -11.25
N PHE A 118 -9.68 12.97 -11.99
CA PHE A 118 -9.41 12.24 -13.23
C PHE A 118 -9.30 10.72 -13.00
N LEU A 119 -8.55 10.31 -11.97
CA LEU A 119 -8.35 8.89 -11.65
C LEU A 119 -9.65 8.23 -11.17
N VAL A 120 -10.46 8.93 -10.38
CA VAL A 120 -11.77 8.45 -9.92
C VAL A 120 -12.73 8.24 -11.08
N GLU A 121 -12.73 9.12 -12.08
CA GLU A 121 -13.67 9.02 -13.21
C GLU A 121 -13.25 7.98 -14.26
N ASN A 122 -11.94 7.73 -14.41
CA ASN A 122 -11.41 7.01 -15.58
C ASN A 122 -10.62 5.74 -15.26
N VAL A 123 -10.19 5.53 -14.01
CA VAL A 123 -9.31 4.41 -13.63
C VAL A 123 -9.91 3.55 -12.52
N PHE A 124 -10.51 4.18 -11.50
CA PHE A 124 -11.05 3.50 -10.32
C PHE A 124 -12.53 3.12 -10.45
#